data_AF-A0A3E2TGB7-F1
#
_entry.id   AF-A0A3E2TGB7-F1
#
_cell.length_a   1.000
_cell.length_b   1.000
_cell.length_c   1.000
_cell.angle_alpha   90.00
_cell.angle_beta   90.00
_cell.angle_gamma   90.00
#
_symmetry.space_group_name_H-M   'P 1'
#
loop_
_entity.id
_entity.type
_entity.pdbx_description
1 polymer ?
#
loop_
_entity_poly.entity_id
_entity_poly.type
_entity_poly.pdbx_seq_one_letter_code
_entity_poly.pdbx_strand_id
1 'polypeptide(L)'
;MGDLVVYKENQIDIIKKITYYKKLGINAILLDPFIKLDEEIIGKVLYINSLLADKSIKLFVKIDIKKISSLLLGTKEEDLHWNDPKIRKSFYQFINYLKKHGISGLYFSNFEDLFFDNSSFYLREMSKNILATNEITSIVEVDSDDLNYQNYLSDGKSGLFSYVFNKNLIDNSNDFLDSKKCLSAIQDRNINQIYTTDNNLKNFTNNKNFPFLTSSLLAGVSFLLKGAIILKDFEELGIFSSSNYSNDYKVLDQTNKTFEFYQKLIKIKIQKEAIIEGKYREIFNKDPDIFAFIRTFKNKKIIVFANFTQKEILADIRFHFIDRNDFHYLLGNYGRRKIVKNLLLRPYEFIAFIK
;
A
#
# COMPACT_ATOMS: atom_id res chain seq x y z
N MET A 1 -12.14 -9.83 -5.08
CA MET A 1 -12.10 -8.36 -4.96
C MET A 1 -10.80 -7.87 -5.58
N GLY A 2 -10.78 -6.69 -6.19
CA GLY A 2 -9.51 -6.07 -6.63
C GLY A 2 -8.63 -5.71 -5.44
N ASP A 3 -7.32 -5.53 -5.67
CA ASP A 3 -6.42 -5.10 -4.59
C ASP A 3 -6.77 -3.67 -4.12
N LEU A 4 -6.30 -3.30 -2.93
CA LEU A 4 -6.63 -2.05 -2.28
C LEU A 4 -5.62 -0.94 -2.64
N VAL A 5 -6.11 0.24 -3.00
CA VAL A 5 -5.31 1.45 -3.19
C VAL A 5 -5.94 2.57 -2.36
N VAL A 6 -5.31 2.84 -1.23
CA VAL A 6 -5.74 3.79 -0.20
C VAL A 6 -5.05 5.12 -0.42
N TYR A 7 -5.80 6.22 -0.39
CA TYR A 7 -5.24 7.56 -0.27
C TYR A 7 -5.39 8.04 1.18
N LYS A 8 -4.27 8.31 1.85
CA LYS A 8 -4.27 8.86 3.20
C LYS A 8 -4.50 10.36 3.13
N GLU A 9 -5.52 10.82 3.85
CA GLU A 9 -5.86 12.23 3.90
C GLU A 9 -5.83 12.71 5.35
N ASN A 10 -5.10 13.80 5.57
CA ASN A 10 -4.81 14.32 6.92
C ASN A 10 -5.94 15.20 7.47
N GLN A 11 -6.95 15.52 6.65
CA GLN A 11 -8.06 16.40 7.00
C GLN A 11 -9.39 15.71 6.74
N ILE A 12 -10.39 16.00 7.58
CA ILE A 12 -11.74 15.47 7.40
C ILE A 12 -12.50 16.19 6.26
N ASP A 13 -12.07 17.39 5.87
CA ASP A 13 -12.72 18.21 4.85
C ASP A 13 -12.34 17.82 3.41
N ILE A 14 -12.70 16.60 3.03
CA ILE A 14 -12.29 15.98 1.78
C ILE A 14 -13.29 16.15 0.64
N ILE A 15 -14.48 16.70 0.92
CA ILE A 15 -15.63 16.68 -0.01
C ILE A 15 -15.26 17.27 -1.38
N LYS A 16 -14.52 18.39 -1.40
CA LYS A 16 -14.08 19.05 -2.64
C LYS A 16 -13.08 18.21 -3.45
N LYS A 17 -12.40 17.24 -2.82
CA LYS A 17 -11.39 16.36 -3.43
C LYS A 17 -11.97 15.03 -3.92
N ILE A 18 -13.23 14.68 -3.61
CA ILE A 18 -13.83 13.39 -4.01
C ILE A 18 -13.77 13.16 -5.52
N THR A 19 -14.08 14.19 -6.33
CA THR A 19 -13.99 14.11 -7.79
C THR A 19 -12.55 13.87 -8.26
N TYR A 20 -11.57 14.47 -7.58
CA TYR A 20 -10.16 14.26 -7.86
C TYR A 20 -9.74 12.81 -7.57
N TYR A 21 -10.09 12.26 -6.42
CA TYR A 21 -9.79 10.87 -6.07
C TYR A 21 -10.43 9.87 -7.04
N LYS A 22 -11.68 10.12 -7.45
CA LYS A 22 -12.34 9.29 -8.47
C LYS A 22 -11.62 9.36 -9.81
N LYS A 23 -11.15 10.55 -10.21
CA LYS A 23 -10.35 10.74 -11.42
C LYS A 23 -9.01 9.99 -11.31
N LEU A 24 -8.32 10.08 -10.18
CA LEU A 24 -7.07 9.35 -9.92
C LEU A 24 -7.28 7.83 -10.00
N GLY A 25 -8.45 7.35 -9.60
CA GLY A 25 -8.86 5.95 -9.75
C GLY A 25 -8.65 5.09 -8.50
N ILE A 26 -8.35 5.70 -7.35
CA ILE A 26 -8.27 5.01 -6.06
C ILE A 26 -9.60 4.37 -5.70
N ASN A 27 -9.57 3.36 -4.82
CA ASN A 27 -10.77 2.67 -4.34
C ASN A 27 -10.96 2.78 -2.82
N ALA A 28 -10.07 3.48 -2.11
CA ALA A 28 -10.21 3.74 -0.69
C ALA A 28 -9.57 5.06 -0.25
N ILE A 29 -10.12 5.65 0.81
CA ILE A 29 -9.55 6.82 1.50
C ILE A 29 -9.38 6.48 2.97
N LEU A 30 -8.24 6.82 3.55
CA LEU A 30 -7.98 6.71 4.98
C LEU A 30 -8.07 8.09 5.63
N LEU A 31 -8.96 8.23 6.62
CA LEU A 31 -9.08 9.41 7.48
C LEU A 31 -8.65 9.10 8.91
N ASP A 32 -8.10 10.11 9.59
CA ASP A 32 -7.88 10.12 11.04
C ASP A 32 -8.79 11.18 11.70
N PRO A 33 -10.10 10.90 11.84
CA PRO A 33 -11.08 11.94 12.19
C PRO A 33 -11.22 12.16 13.70
N PHE A 34 -10.84 11.18 14.52
CA PHE A 34 -11.20 11.15 15.93
C PHE A 34 -10.17 11.85 16.81
N ILE A 35 -10.15 13.18 16.72
CA ILE A 35 -9.49 14.03 17.71
C ILE A 35 -10.31 14.06 19.01
N LYS A 36 -11.64 14.02 18.88
CA LYS A 36 -12.64 13.87 19.95
C LYS A 36 -13.75 12.93 19.47
N LEU A 37 -14.58 12.43 20.39
CA LEU A 37 -15.74 11.59 20.10
C LEU A 37 -17.02 12.34 20.45
N ASP A 38 -17.54 13.11 19.50
CA ASP A 38 -18.85 13.77 19.62
C ASP A 38 -19.73 13.49 18.40
N GLU A 39 -21.01 13.84 18.52
CA GLU A 39 -22.02 13.61 17.49
C GLU A 39 -21.70 14.33 16.18
N GLU A 40 -21.06 15.50 16.24
CA GLU A 40 -20.69 16.29 15.06
C GLU A 40 -19.65 15.56 14.21
N ILE A 41 -18.53 15.12 14.83
CA ILE A 41 -17.47 14.39 14.12
C ILE A 41 -18.00 13.06 13.59
N ILE A 42 -18.73 12.30 14.42
CA ILE A 42 -19.29 11.01 14.00
C ILE A 42 -20.26 11.21 12.83
N GLY A 43 -21.17 12.18 12.92
CA GLY A 43 -22.10 12.52 11.84
C GLY A 43 -21.38 12.89 10.55
N LYS A 44 -20.31 13.70 10.64
CA LYS A 44 -19.49 14.08 9.48
C LYS A 44 -18.78 12.87 8.85
N VAL A 45 -18.22 11.96 9.65
CA VAL A 45 -17.60 10.72 9.15
C VAL A 45 -18.63 9.85 8.41
N LEU A 46 -19.82 9.67 8.97
CA LEU A 46 -20.88 8.88 8.34
C LEU A 46 -21.40 9.53 7.05
N TYR A 47 -21.51 10.86 7.01
CA TYR A 47 -21.86 11.59 5.80
C TYR A 47 -20.79 11.48 4.71
N ILE A 48 -19.50 11.57 5.07
CA ILE A 48 -18.41 11.33 4.12
C ILE A 48 -18.46 9.89 3.59
N ASN A 49 -18.73 8.91 4.45
CA ASN A 49 -18.87 7.51 4.04
C ASN A 49 -19.93 7.32 2.96
N SER A 50 -21.12 7.94 3.10
CA SER A 50 -22.17 7.83 2.09
C SER A 50 -21.76 8.48 0.76
N LEU A 51 -21.16 9.67 0.79
CA LEU A 51 -20.67 10.34 -0.42
C LEU A 51 -19.60 9.54 -1.16
N LEU A 52 -18.70 8.86 -0.43
CA LEU A 52 -17.67 8.02 -1.03
C LEU A 52 -18.24 6.71 -1.59
N ALA A 53 -19.22 6.12 -0.90
CA ALA A 53 -19.90 4.90 -1.35
C ALA A 53 -20.57 5.11 -2.73
N ASP A 54 -21.19 6.27 -2.97
CA ASP A 54 -21.77 6.65 -4.27
C ASP A 54 -20.74 6.70 -5.41
N LYS A 55 -19.45 6.86 -5.07
CA LYS A 55 -18.33 6.84 -6.02
C LYS A 55 -17.59 5.51 -6.05
N SER A 56 -18.09 4.49 -5.36
CA SER A 56 -17.43 3.20 -5.16
C SER A 56 -16.04 3.34 -4.54
N ILE A 57 -15.87 4.31 -3.63
CA ILE A 57 -14.67 4.51 -2.84
C ILE A 57 -15.00 4.11 -1.40
N LYS A 58 -14.21 3.22 -0.80
CA LYS A 58 -14.40 2.78 0.58
C LYS A 58 -13.76 3.80 1.54
N LEU A 59 -14.47 4.17 2.60
CA LEU A 59 -13.87 4.92 3.70
C LEU A 59 -13.19 3.97 4.69
N PHE A 60 -11.92 4.24 4.98
CA PHE A 60 -11.20 3.71 6.12
C PHE A 60 -11.09 4.79 7.18
N VAL A 61 -11.39 4.40 8.42
CA VAL A 61 -11.23 5.27 9.57
C VAL A 61 -10.10 4.74 10.44
N LYS A 62 -9.15 5.61 10.79
CA LYS A 62 -8.08 5.30 11.72
C LYS A 62 -8.64 5.24 13.14
N ILE A 63 -8.31 4.13 13.80
CA ILE A 63 -8.69 3.73 15.15
C ILE A 63 -7.40 3.55 15.92
N ASP A 64 -6.97 4.61 16.57
CA ASP A 64 -5.94 4.53 17.59
C ASP A 64 -6.55 3.92 18.85
N ILE A 65 -6.20 2.66 19.15
CA ILE A 65 -6.92 1.87 20.15
C ILE A 65 -6.83 2.54 21.53
N LYS A 66 -5.64 3.04 21.89
CA LYS A 66 -5.38 3.68 23.18
C LYS A 66 -6.14 5.00 23.29
N LYS A 67 -6.00 5.87 22.30
CA LYS A 67 -6.68 7.17 22.25
C LYS A 67 -8.21 7.05 22.27
N ILE A 68 -8.77 6.17 21.43
CA ILE A 68 -10.23 5.97 21.37
C ILE A 68 -10.76 5.43 22.70
N SER A 69 -10.06 4.49 23.32
CA SER A 69 -10.47 3.93 24.61
C SER A 69 -10.45 5.00 25.72
N SER A 70 -9.44 5.87 25.70
CA SER A 70 -9.34 7.04 26.60
C SER A 70 -10.53 7.98 26.42
N LEU A 71 -10.84 8.36 25.17
CA LEU A 71 -11.94 9.26 24.85
C LEU A 71 -13.30 8.70 25.26
N LEU A 72 -13.52 7.38 25.09
CA LEU A 72 -14.78 6.72 25.47
C LEU A 72 -15.00 6.67 26.99
N LEU A 73 -13.93 6.67 27.77
CA LEU A 73 -13.99 6.51 29.23
C LEU A 73 -13.73 7.81 30.00
N GLY A 74 -13.26 8.85 29.32
CA GLY A 74 -12.85 10.11 29.95
C GLY A 74 -11.61 9.96 30.82
N THR A 75 -10.72 9.01 30.51
CA THR A 75 -9.48 8.74 31.26
C THR A 75 -8.24 9.11 30.44
N LYS A 76 -7.09 9.31 31.09
CA LYS A 76 -5.83 9.50 30.38
C LYS A 76 -5.40 8.20 29.72
N GLU A 77 -4.65 8.31 28.63
CA GLU A 77 -4.13 7.15 27.90
C GLU A 77 -3.19 6.27 28.75
N GLU A 78 -2.40 6.89 29.64
CA GLU A 78 -1.46 6.23 30.55
C GLU A 78 -2.15 5.32 31.58
N ASP A 79 -3.39 5.65 31.94
CA ASP A 79 -4.18 4.94 32.95
C ASP A 79 -4.97 3.75 32.35
N LEU A 80 -4.85 3.50 31.04
CA LEU A 80 -5.58 2.44 30.37
C LEU A 80 -4.87 1.09 30.51
N HIS A 81 -5.58 0.13 31.11
CA HIS A 81 -5.14 -1.25 31.20
C HIS A 81 -6.05 -2.17 30.37
N TRP A 82 -5.55 -2.66 29.24
CA TRP A 82 -6.36 -3.47 28.29
C TRP A 82 -6.93 -4.76 28.90
N ASN A 83 -6.37 -5.23 30.01
CA ASN A 83 -6.89 -6.36 30.77
C ASN A 83 -8.25 -6.09 31.45
N ASP A 84 -8.65 -4.82 31.62
CA ASP A 84 -9.97 -4.44 32.12
C ASP A 84 -11.06 -4.76 31.07
N PRO A 85 -12.01 -5.67 31.37
CA PRO A 85 -13.10 -6.00 30.46
C PRO A 85 -14.00 -4.81 30.12
N LYS A 86 -14.10 -3.79 30.97
CA LYS A 86 -14.90 -2.59 30.72
C LYS A 86 -14.31 -1.77 29.58
N ILE A 87 -12.98 -1.61 29.56
CA ILE A 87 -12.25 -0.95 28.47
C ILE A 87 -12.53 -1.66 27.15
N ARG A 88 -12.29 -2.98 27.10
CA ARG A 88 -12.49 -3.78 25.87
C ARG A 88 -13.94 -3.74 25.38
N LYS A 89 -14.91 -3.94 26.27
CA LYS A 89 -16.34 -3.92 25.90
C LYS A 89 -16.78 -2.56 25.36
N SER A 90 -16.36 -1.47 25.99
CA SER A 90 -16.66 -0.11 25.52
C SER A 90 -16.09 0.13 24.12
N PHE A 91 -14.82 -0.24 23.92
CA PHE A 91 -14.17 -0.14 22.61
C PHE A 91 -14.89 -0.99 21.54
N TYR A 92 -15.22 -2.26 21.82
CA TYR A 92 -15.93 -3.12 20.87
C TYR A 92 -17.33 -2.60 20.53
N GLN A 93 -18.04 -2.04 21.50
CA GLN A 93 -19.34 -1.42 21.26
C GLN A 93 -19.23 -0.23 20.30
N PHE A 94 -18.23 0.63 20.49
CA PHE A 94 -17.99 1.76 19.59
C PHE A 94 -17.65 1.30 18.15
N ILE A 95 -16.77 0.31 18.00
CA ILE A 95 -16.46 -0.22 16.66
C ILE A 95 -17.70 -0.84 16.01
N ASN A 96 -18.48 -1.63 16.76
CA ASN A 96 -19.71 -2.21 16.24
C ASN A 96 -20.78 -1.15 15.93
N TYR A 97 -20.81 -0.03 16.63
CA TYR A 97 -21.63 1.13 16.28
C TYR A 97 -21.25 1.69 14.91
N LEU A 98 -19.95 1.93 14.65
CA LEU A 98 -19.48 2.40 13.34
C LEU A 98 -19.83 1.42 12.22
N LYS A 99 -19.63 0.13 12.45
CA LYS A 99 -19.97 -0.94 11.50
C LYS A 99 -21.46 -0.97 11.18
N LYS A 100 -22.32 -0.89 12.21
CA LYS A 100 -23.77 -0.85 12.05
C LYS A 100 -24.23 0.35 11.20
N HIS A 101 -23.47 1.44 11.20
CA HIS A 101 -23.73 2.63 10.39
C HIS A 101 -22.95 2.66 9.07
N GLY A 102 -22.47 1.51 8.60
CA GLY A 102 -21.94 1.33 7.24
C GLY A 102 -20.44 1.57 7.08
N ILE A 103 -19.69 1.84 8.16
CA ILE A 103 -18.23 1.89 8.08
C ILE A 103 -17.69 0.46 7.90
N SER A 104 -17.08 0.19 6.76
CA SER A 104 -16.54 -1.13 6.39
C SER A 104 -15.02 -1.18 6.25
N GLY A 105 -14.33 -0.04 6.42
CA GLY A 105 -12.87 0.06 6.44
C GLY A 105 -12.38 0.55 7.79
N LEU A 106 -11.52 -0.24 8.44
CA LEU A 106 -10.91 0.12 9.74
C LEU A 106 -9.39 0.02 9.65
N TYR A 107 -8.69 1.04 10.13
CA TYR A 107 -7.23 1.04 10.25
C TYR A 107 -6.87 1.13 11.72
N PHE A 108 -6.20 0.14 12.28
CA PHE A 108 -5.84 0.09 13.69
C PHE A 108 -4.38 0.52 13.89
N SER A 109 -4.14 1.46 14.81
CA SER A 109 -2.81 1.89 15.23
C SER A 109 -2.63 1.77 16.75
N ASN A 110 -1.39 1.89 17.22
CA ASN A 110 -1.00 1.69 18.63
C ASN A 110 -1.51 0.36 19.18
N PHE A 111 -1.45 -0.64 18.31
CA PHE A 111 -1.92 -1.99 18.57
C PHE A 111 -0.91 -2.72 19.47
N GLU A 112 0.37 -2.73 19.11
CA GLU A 112 1.41 -3.54 19.79
C GLU A 112 1.62 -3.15 21.26
N ASP A 113 1.52 -1.86 21.61
CA ASP A 113 1.63 -1.34 22.98
C ASP A 113 0.64 -1.98 23.97
N LEU A 114 -0.52 -2.44 23.47
CA LEU A 114 -1.60 -2.98 24.31
C LEU A 114 -1.51 -4.49 24.54
N PHE A 115 -0.71 -5.20 23.75
CA PHE A 115 -0.70 -6.67 23.69
C PHE A 115 0.60 -7.31 24.17
N PHE A 116 1.53 -6.56 24.78
CA PHE A 116 2.85 -7.06 25.22
C PHE A 116 2.79 -8.36 26.04
N ASP A 117 1.81 -8.50 26.95
CA ASP A 117 1.56 -9.73 27.71
C ASP A 117 0.21 -10.37 27.31
N ASN A 118 0.21 -11.65 26.93
CA ASN A 118 -0.98 -12.41 26.48
C ASN A 118 -1.64 -11.93 25.16
N SER A 119 -0.86 -11.41 24.22
CA SER A 119 -1.31 -10.95 22.90
C SER A 119 -2.34 -11.88 22.24
N SER A 120 -2.02 -13.17 22.11
CA SER A 120 -2.86 -14.13 21.37
C SER A 120 -4.31 -14.20 21.88
N PHE A 121 -4.53 -14.12 23.20
CA PHE A 121 -5.89 -14.19 23.77
C PHE A 121 -6.72 -12.96 23.40
N TYR A 122 -6.24 -11.76 23.73
CA TYR A 122 -7.00 -10.54 23.48
C TYR A 122 -7.13 -10.22 21.99
N LEU A 123 -6.17 -10.64 21.17
CA LEU A 123 -6.27 -10.53 19.71
C LEU A 123 -7.38 -11.39 19.12
N ARG A 124 -7.50 -12.64 19.60
CA ARG A 124 -8.59 -13.52 19.20
C ARG A 124 -9.93 -13.01 19.73
N GLU A 125 -9.98 -12.50 20.96
CA GLU A 125 -11.18 -11.87 21.54
C GLU A 125 -11.63 -10.69 20.67
N MET A 126 -10.71 -9.76 20.37
CA MET A 126 -11.01 -8.60 19.53
C MET A 126 -11.47 -9.04 18.14
N SER A 127 -10.71 -9.92 17.48
CA SER A 127 -11.06 -10.41 16.15
C SER A 127 -12.47 -11.02 16.12
N LYS A 128 -12.81 -11.85 17.10
CA LYS A 128 -14.16 -12.44 17.23
C LYS A 128 -15.26 -11.39 17.39
N ASN A 129 -15.00 -10.32 18.15
CA ASN A 129 -16.01 -9.30 18.47
C ASN A 129 -16.19 -8.26 17.36
N ILE A 130 -15.13 -7.89 16.63
CA ILE A 130 -15.16 -6.75 15.70
C ILE A 130 -14.70 -7.06 14.27
N LEU A 131 -13.92 -8.13 14.03
CA LEU A 131 -13.32 -8.43 12.71
C LEU A 131 -13.88 -9.69 12.01
N ALA A 132 -14.49 -10.63 12.72
CA ALA A 132 -14.87 -11.95 12.20
C ALA A 132 -15.93 -11.95 11.07
N THR A 133 -16.45 -10.78 10.70
CA THR A 133 -17.41 -10.62 9.60
C THR A 133 -16.68 -10.28 8.30
N ASN A 134 -16.93 -11.02 7.22
CA ASN A 134 -16.35 -10.79 5.89
C ASN A 134 -16.68 -9.40 5.28
N GLU A 135 -17.56 -8.63 5.91
CA GLU A 135 -17.96 -7.29 5.48
C GLU A 135 -16.91 -6.21 5.81
N ILE A 136 -16.00 -6.48 6.77
CA ILE A 136 -14.98 -5.51 7.21
C ILE A 136 -13.66 -5.79 6.51
N THR A 137 -13.08 -4.74 5.94
CA THR A 137 -11.68 -4.73 5.54
C THR A 137 -10.89 -4.00 6.61
N SER A 138 -9.95 -4.70 7.25
CA SER A 138 -9.17 -4.16 8.35
C SER A 138 -7.69 -4.10 8.02
N ILE A 139 -7.05 -3.04 8.48
CA ILE A 139 -5.61 -2.80 8.37
C ILE A 139 -5.07 -2.70 9.79
N VAL A 140 -3.97 -3.38 10.10
CA VAL A 140 -3.26 -3.20 11.37
C VAL A 140 -1.87 -2.63 11.11
N GLU A 141 -1.51 -1.58 11.84
CA GLU A 141 -0.17 -1.02 11.87
C GLU A 141 0.71 -1.80 12.85
N VAL A 142 1.92 -2.15 12.43
CA VAL A 142 2.91 -2.91 13.22
C VAL A 142 4.30 -2.27 13.11
N ASP A 143 5.12 -2.48 14.13
CA ASP A 143 6.53 -2.08 14.19
C ASP A 143 7.47 -3.31 14.26
N SER A 144 6.92 -4.52 14.26
CA SER A 144 7.71 -5.76 14.30
C SER A 144 8.29 -6.15 12.94
N ASP A 145 9.59 -6.48 12.90
CA ASP A 145 10.27 -7.07 11.74
C ASP A 145 10.02 -8.59 11.58
N ASP A 146 9.32 -9.23 12.51
CA ASP A 146 9.02 -10.67 12.42
C ASP A 146 7.95 -10.93 11.35
N LEU A 147 8.42 -11.37 10.17
CA LEU A 147 7.55 -11.72 9.06
C LEU A 147 6.58 -12.88 9.36
N ASN A 148 6.90 -13.78 10.30
CA ASN A 148 5.95 -14.84 10.69
C ASN A 148 4.79 -14.27 11.51
N TYR A 149 5.08 -13.32 12.38
CA TYR A 149 4.06 -12.58 13.12
C TYR A 149 3.17 -11.75 12.18
N GLN A 150 3.77 -10.99 11.25
CA GLN A 150 3.02 -10.24 10.23
C GLN A 150 2.16 -11.16 9.34
N ASN A 151 2.67 -12.36 9.02
CA ASN A 151 1.91 -13.37 8.29
C ASN A 151 0.73 -13.90 9.13
N TYR A 152 0.94 -14.23 10.41
CA TYR A 152 -0.15 -14.63 11.31
C TYR A 152 -1.28 -13.58 11.38
N LEU A 153 -0.92 -12.29 11.35
CA LEU A 153 -1.90 -11.20 11.39
C LEU A 153 -2.71 -11.07 10.10
N SER A 154 -2.13 -11.34 8.92
CA SER A 154 -2.73 -10.95 7.63
C SER A 154 -2.86 -12.06 6.59
N ASP A 155 -2.51 -13.30 6.92
CA ASP A 155 -2.61 -14.43 5.99
C ASP A 155 -4.01 -14.49 5.36
N GLY A 156 -4.08 -14.59 4.03
CA GLY A 156 -5.34 -14.50 3.30
C GLY A 156 -6.35 -15.62 3.58
N LYS A 157 -5.98 -16.68 4.33
CA LYS A 157 -6.87 -17.78 4.70
C LYS A 157 -7.31 -17.75 6.15
N SER A 158 -6.43 -17.33 7.06
CA SER A 158 -6.65 -17.43 8.50
C SER A 158 -6.20 -16.20 9.30
N GLY A 159 -5.73 -15.17 8.62
CA GLY A 159 -5.29 -13.91 9.22
C GLY A 159 -6.41 -13.21 9.99
N LEU A 160 -6.03 -12.53 11.06
CA LEU A 160 -6.96 -11.77 11.91
C LEU A 160 -7.41 -10.47 11.24
N PHE A 161 -6.54 -9.88 10.43
CA PHE A 161 -6.75 -8.64 9.70
C PHE A 161 -6.68 -8.89 8.19
N SER A 162 -7.30 -8.00 7.40
CA SER A 162 -7.21 -8.10 5.95
C SER A 162 -5.81 -7.74 5.43
N TYR A 163 -5.17 -6.75 6.07
CA TYR A 163 -3.84 -6.26 5.70
C TYR A 163 -3.01 -5.88 6.94
N VAL A 164 -1.68 -5.95 6.79
CA VAL A 164 -0.70 -5.41 7.73
C VAL A 164 0.04 -4.25 7.06
N PHE A 165 0.27 -3.18 7.81
CA PHE A 165 1.13 -2.06 7.42
C PHE A 165 2.29 -1.95 8.40
N ASN A 166 3.49 -2.30 7.94
CA ASN A 166 4.72 -2.00 8.67
C ASN A 166 5.27 -0.67 8.13
N LYS A 167 5.26 0.37 8.96
CA LYS A 167 5.74 1.72 8.59
C LYS A 167 7.27 1.78 8.40
N ASN A 168 7.99 0.90 9.08
CA ASN A 168 9.44 0.79 9.08
C ASN A 168 9.89 -0.37 8.17
N LEU A 169 9.06 -0.69 7.17
CA LEU A 169 9.39 -1.70 6.19
C LEU A 169 10.68 -1.30 5.44
N ILE A 170 11.70 -2.15 5.46
CA ILE A 170 13.01 -1.85 4.85
C ILE A 170 13.69 -0.64 5.53
N ASP A 171 13.40 -0.37 6.81
CA ASP A 171 14.17 0.62 7.55
C ASP A 171 15.55 0.03 7.90
N ASN A 172 16.60 0.84 7.79
CA ASN A 172 18.01 0.51 8.07
C ASN A 172 18.83 -0.32 7.04
N SER A 173 18.28 -0.76 5.89
CA SER A 173 19.13 -1.40 4.87
C SER A 173 19.76 -0.35 3.94
N ASN A 174 21.06 -0.07 4.12
CA ASN A 174 21.85 0.70 3.14
C ASN A 174 22.19 -0.12 1.88
N ASP A 175 21.82 -1.41 1.85
CA ASP A 175 22.05 -2.32 0.73
C ASP A 175 20.75 -2.63 -0.01
N PHE A 176 20.75 -2.33 -1.30
CA PHE A 176 19.63 -2.59 -2.21
C PHE A 176 19.30 -4.09 -2.31
N LEU A 177 20.31 -4.96 -2.21
CA LEU A 177 20.09 -6.39 -2.29
C LEU A 177 19.30 -6.92 -1.09
N ASP A 178 19.53 -6.36 0.10
CA ASP A 178 18.78 -6.72 1.30
C ASP A 178 17.35 -6.18 1.26
N SER A 179 17.14 -4.98 0.70
CA SER A 179 15.80 -4.46 0.41
C SER A 179 15.00 -5.40 -0.51
N LYS A 180 15.64 -5.91 -1.58
CA LYS A 180 15.04 -6.89 -2.50
C LYS A 180 14.67 -8.18 -1.78
N LYS A 181 15.58 -8.74 -0.98
CA LYS A 181 15.32 -9.95 -0.18
C LYS A 181 14.13 -9.76 0.76
N CYS A 182 14.02 -8.61 1.40
CA CYS A 182 12.89 -8.28 2.27
C CYS A 182 11.56 -8.31 1.51
N LEU A 183 11.47 -7.61 0.37
CA LEU A 183 10.26 -7.62 -0.47
C LEU A 183 9.91 -9.02 -0.97
N SER A 184 10.89 -9.78 -1.45
CA SER A 184 10.68 -11.16 -1.88
C SER A 184 10.21 -12.06 -0.75
N ALA A 185 10.77 -11.92 0.45
CA ALA A 185 10.39 -12.68 1.64
C ALA A 185 8.93 -12.45 2.07
N ILE A 186 8.40 -11.24 1.87
CA ILE A 186 6.99 -10.90 2.13
C ILE A 186 6.09 -11.56 1.09
N GLN A 187 6.48 -11.47 -0.19
CA GLN A 187 5.72 -12.07 -1.30
C GLN A 187 5.66 -13.61 -1.17
N ASP A 188 6.78 -14.25 -0.80
CA ASP A 188 6.86 -15.71 -0.65
C ASP A 188 6.02 -16.23 0.52
N ARG A 189 5.94 -15.46 1.62
CA ARG A 189 5.08 -15.78 2.77
C ARG A 189 3.61 -15.44 2.56
N ASN A 190 3.27 -14.82 1.43
CA ASN A 190 1.90 -14.44 1.08
C ASN A 190 1.26 -13.42 2.04
N ILE A 191 2.09 -12.62 2.74
CA ILE A 191 1.65 -11.57 3.65
C ILE A 191 0.85 -10.53 2.86
N ASN A 192 -0.33 -10.14 3.35
CA ASN A 192 -1.12 -9.08 2.74
C ASN A 192 -0.60 -7.72 3.23
N GLN A 193 0.59 -7.37 2.75
CA GLN A 193 1.27 -6.13 3.10
C GLN A 193 0.59 -4.91 2.47
N ILE A 194 0.58 -3.78 3.17
CA ILE A 194 0.38 -2.46 2.57
C ILE A 194 1.75 -1.85 2.29
N TYR A 195 1.97 -1.45 1.04
CA TYR A 195 3.19 -0.80 0.58
C TYR A 195 2.99 0.71 0.42
N THR A 196 4.06 1.47 0.64
CA THR A 196 4.10 2.88 0.20
C THR A 196 4.46 2.93 -1.28
N THR A 197 4.42 4.12 -1.89
CA THR A 197 4.79 4.28 -3.30
C THR A 197 6.27 3.96 -3.55
N ASP A 198 7.15 4.18 -2.58
CA ASP A 198 8.59 3.94 -2.70
C ASP A 198 9.15 2.77 -1.88
N ASN A 199 8.41 2.25 -0.89
CA ASN A 199 8.86 1.23 0.04
C ASN A 199 10.27 1.49 0.61
N ASN A 200 10.59 2.76 0.92
CA ASN A 200 11.91 3.19 1.37
C ASN A 200 13.07 2.95 0.38
N LEU A 201 12.78 2.58 -0.87
CA LEU A 201 13.79 2.39 -1.93
C LEU A 201 14.26 3.72 -2.55
N LYS A 202 13.69 4.85 -2.14
CA LYS A 202 14.01 6.18 -2.68
C LYS A 202 15.50 6.52 -2.55
N ASN A 203 16.17 6.03 -1.51
CA ASN A 203 17.60 6.25 -1.27
C ASN A 203 18.50 5.68 -2.38
N PHE A 204 18.02 4.70 -3.16
CA PHE A 204 18.73 4.13 -4.29
C PHE A 204 18.51 4.90 -5.61
N THR A 205 17.81 6.05 -5.55
CA THR A 205 17.42 6.81 -6.75
C THR A 205 17.86 8.26 -6.70
N ASN A 206 18.09 8.87 -7.87
CA ASN A 206 18.41 10.30 -7.99
C ASN A 206 17.18 11.10 -8.41
N ASN A 207 16.25 11.26 -7.47
CA ASN A 207 15.00 11.96 -7.72
C ASN A 207 15.19 13.45 -8.05
N LYS A 208 16.30 14.06 -7.62
CA LYS A 208 16.60 15.47 -7.93
C LYS A 208 16.80 15.69 -9.43
N ASN A 209 17.53 14.79 -10.09
CA ASN A 209 17.88 14.93 -11.50
C ASN A 209 16.91 14.17 -12.43
N PHE A 210 16.26 13.12 -11.93
CA PHE A 210 15.40 12.24 -12.74
C PHE A 210 14.00 12.02 -12.12
N PRO A 211 13.30 13.07 -11.66
CA PRO A 211 12.15 12.94 -10.78
C PRO A 211 11.01 12.08 -11.35
N PHE A 212 10.65 12.24 -12.63
CA PHE A 212 9.63 11.41 -13.26
C PHE A 212 10.05 9.94 -13.36
N LEU A 213 11.29 9.67 -13.80
CA LEU A 213 11.78 8.31 -14.01
C LEU A 213 11.91 7.55 -12.70
N THR A 214 12.44 8.19 -11.66
CA THR A 214 12.59 7.59 -10.34
C THR A 214 11.23 7.37 -9.67
N SER A 215 10.32 8.35 -9.73
CA SER A 215 8.97 8.21 -9.14
C SER A 215 8.17 7.10 -9.80
N SER A 216 8.20 7.04 -11.14
CA SER A 216 7.51 6.00 -11.91
C SER A 216 8.13 4.62 -11.71
N LEU A 217 9.45 4.53 -11.53
CA LEU A 217 10.15 3.29 -11.21
C LEU A 217 9.77 2.76 -9.83
N LEU A 218 9.86 3.61 -8.80
CA LEU A 218 9.49 3.28 -7.42
C LEU A 218 8.03 2.82 -7.34
N ALA A 219 7.10 3.64 -7.86
CA ALA A 219 5.69 3.30 -7.89
C ALA A 219 5.42 2.04 -8.71
N GLY A 220 6.08 1.88 -9.86
CA GLY A 220 5.93 0.70 -10.71
C GLY A 220 6.29 -0.61 -10.00
N VAL A 221 7.40 -0.62 -9.26
CA VAL A 221 7.82 -1.77 -8.45
C VAL A 221 6.78 -2.04 -7.36
N SER A 222 6.45 -1.04 -6.55
CA SER A 222 5.54 -1.18 -5.40
C SER A 222 4.15 -1.67 -5.82
N PHE A 223 3.57 -1.07 -6.87
CA PHE A 223 2.23 -1.41 -7.33
C PHE A 223 2.13 -2.81 -7.95
N LEU A 224 3.21 -3.38 -8.48
CA LEU A 224 3.15 -4.71 -9.13
C LEU A 224 3.50 -5.88 -8.17
N LEU A 225 3.82 -5.59 -6.91
CA LEU A 225 3.83 -6.57 -5.82
C LEU A 225 2.40 -6.93 -5.38
N LYS A 226 2.23 -8.06 -4.68
CA LYS A 226 0.96 -8.48 -4.07
C LYS A 226 0.75 -7.71 -2.78
N GLY A 227 -0.41 -7.09 -2.57
CA GLY A 227 -0.72 -6.37 -1.33
C GLY A 227 -1.22 -4.95 -1.60
N ALA A 228 -1.80 -4.27 -0.62
CA ALA A 228 -2.36 -2.94 -0.86
C ALA A 228 -1.28 -1.87 -1.13
N ILE A 229 -1.71 -0.73 -1.65
CA ILE A 229 -0.90 0.50 -1.71
C ILE A 229 -1.54 1.56 -0.82
N ILE A 230 -0.71 2.31 -0.09
CA ILE A 230 -1.09 3.58 0.51
C ILE A 230 -0.32 4.72 -0.16
N LEU A 231 -1.06 5.73 -0.62
CA LEU A 231 -0.54 6.98 -1.17
C LEU A 231 -0.82 8.12 -0.20
N LYS A 232 0.04 9.14 -0.20
CA LYS A 232 -0.14 10.35 0.59
C LYS A 232 0.51 11.55 -0.10
N ASP A 233 0.30 12.74 0.46
CA ASP A 233 1.11 13.95 0.20
C ASP A 233 1.34 14.28 -1.28
N PHE A 234 0.34 14.02 -2.13
CA PHE A 234 0.40 14.26 -3.58
C PHE A 234 1.54 13.52 -4.31
N GLU A 235 1.96 12.36 -3.81
CA GLU A 235 2.98 11.51 -4.45
C GLU A 235 2.70 11.24 -5.94
N GLU A 236 1.42 11.12 -6.33
CA GLU A 236 0.97 10.95 -7.70
C GLU A 236 1.26 12.15 -8.62
N LEU A 237 1.58 13.31 -8.05
CA LEU A 237 1.98 14.51 -8.79
C LEU A 237 3.51 14.60 -8.94
N GLY A 238 4.28 13.78 -8.22
CA GLY A 238 5.75 13.82 -8.24
C GLY A 238 6.34 15.14 -7.69
N ILE A 239 5.54 15.90 -6.93
CA ILE A 239 5.94 17.15 -6.28
C ILE A 239 6.51 16.78 -4.92
N PHE A 240 7.80 16.47 -4.86
CA PHE A 240 8.47 16.31 -3.58
C PHE A 240 8.86 17.67 -3.01
N SER A 241 8.85 17.79 -1.68
CA SER A 241 9.08 19.00 -0.88
C SER A 241 10.45 19.69 -1.04
N SER A 242 11.24 19.38 -2.08
CA SER A 242 12.60 19.92 -2.27
C SER A 242 12.95 20.35 -3.70
N SER A 243 11.99 20.37 -4.62
CA SER A 243 12.25 20.83 -5.99
C SER A 243 12.17 22.36 -6.09
N ASN A 244 13.33 23.02 -6.12
CA ASN A 244 13.50 24.38 -6.64
C ASN A 244 13.22 24.38 -8.15
N TYR A 245 11.94 24.30 -8.52
CA TYR A 245 11.55 24.45 -9.91
C TYR A 245 11.67 25.92 -10.30
N SER A 246 12.54 26.23 -11.26
CA SER A 246 12.71 27.58 -11.80
C SER A 246 11.75 27.90 -12.95
N ASN A 247 10.94 26.94 -13.41
CA ASN A 247 10.06 27.08 -14.56
C ASN A 247 8.77 26.26 -14.43
N ASP A 248 7.64 26.96 -14.28
CA ASP A 248 6.30 26.40 -14.05
C ASP A 248 5.83 25.41 -15.13
N TYR A 249 6.18 25.62 -16.40
CA TYR A 249 5.77 24.73 -17.49
C TYR A 249 6.37 23.33 -17.37
N LYS A 250 7.63 23.22 -16.93
CA LYS A 250 8.29 21.93 -16.72
C LYS A 250 7.67 21.18 -15.55
N VAL A 251 7.30 21.88 -14.48
CA VAL A 251 6.59 21.31 -13.33
C VAL A 251 5.26 20.71 -13.76
N LEU A 252 4.49 21.48 -14.53
CA LEU A 252 3.17 21.07 -14.99
C LEU A 252 3.23 19.82 -15.89
N ASP A 253 4.11 19.81 -16.89
CA ASP A 253 4.29 18.65 -17.77
C ASP A 253 4.70 17.38 -16.99
N GLN A 254 5.66 17.53 -16.07
CA GLN A 254 6.13 16.41 -15.25
C GLN A 254 5.04 15.89 -14.30
N THR A 255 4.28 16.81 -13.72
CA THR A 255 3.13 16.48 -12.86
C THR A 255 2.07 15.71 -13.65
N ASN A 256 1.72 16.18 -14.85
CA ASN A 256 0.75 15.52 -15.72
C ASN A 256 1.22 14.11 -16.12
N LYS A 257 2.49 13.95 -16.51
CA LYS A 257 3.06 12.63 -16.85
C LYS A 257 3.03 11.67 -15.67
N THR A 258 3.39 12.14 -14.48
CA THR A 258 3.37 11.34 -13.26
C THR A 258 1.95 10.92 -12.92
N PHE A 259 1.01 11.87 -12.93
CA PHE A 259 -0.40 11.60 -12.65
C PHE A 259 -1.01 10.57 -13.61
N GLU A 260 -0.78 10.71 -14.92
CA GLU A 260 -1.23 9.74 -15.92
C GLU A 260 -0.62 8.34 -15.73
N PHE A 261 0.64 8.28 -15.31
CA PHE A 261 1.31 7.02 -15.02
C PHE A 261 0.68 6.32 -13.82
N TYR A 262 0.41 7.07 -12.74
CA TYR A 262 -0.28 6.57 -11.55
C TYR A 262 -1.71 6.10 -11.86
N GLN A 263 -2.49 6.84 -12.66
CA GLN A 263 -3.82 6.38 -13.08
C GLN A 263 -3.77 5.01 -13.79
N LYS A 264 -2.78 4.80 -14.65
CA LYS A 264 -2.57 3.51 -15.34
C LYS A 264 -2.15 2.42 -14.34
N LEU A 265 -1.25 2.72 -13.41
CA LEU A 265 -0.81 1.79 -12.36
C LEU A 265 -1.95 1.36 -11.45
N ILE A 266 -2.74 2.30 -10.94
CA ILE A 266 -3.88 2.04 -10.06
C ILE A 266 -4.88 1.13 -10.76
N LYS A 267 -5.19 1.42 -12.03
CA LYS A 267 -6.06 0.55 -12.83
C LYS A 267 -5.49 -0.86 -12.97
N ILE A 268 -4.19 -1.01 -13.24
CA ILE A 268 -3.52 -2.32 -13.34
C ILE A 268 -3.59 -3.07 -11.99
N LYS A 269 -3.26 -2.40 -10.89
CA LYS A 269 -3.26 -2.94 -9.53
C LYS A 269 -4.59 -3.56 -9.14
N ILE A 270 -5.67 -2.82 -9.37
CA ILE A 270 -7.03 -3.21 -8.94
C ILE A 270 -7.64 -4.26 -9.88
N GLN A 271 -7.22 -4.33 -11.15
CA GLN A 271 -7.89 -5.16 -12.16
C GLN A 271 -7.13 -6.44 -12.56
N LYS A 272 -5.80 -6.50 -12.41
CA LYS A 272 -5.02 -7.63 -12.94
C LYS A 272 -4.88 -8.75 -11.91
N GLU A 273 -5.55 -9.86 -12.16
CA GLU A 273 -5.52 -11.08 -11.32
C GLU A 273 -4.10 -11.58 -11.03
N ALA A 274 -3.17 -11.48 -11.99
CA ALA A 274 -1.78 -11.85 -11.75
C ALA A 274 -1.11 -11.00 -10.66
N ILE A 275 -1.50 -9.73 -10.48
CA ILE A 275 -1.00 -8.88 -9.39
C ILE A 275 -1.71 -9.16 -8.07
N ILE A 276 -3.01 -9.47 -8.11
CA ILE A 276 -3.83 -9.69 -6.92
C ILE A 276 -3.55 -11.07 -6.29
N GLU A 277 -3.53 -12.12 -7.11
CA GLU A 277 -3.50 -13.52 -6.68
C GLU A 277 -2.29 -14.29 -7.21
N GLY A 278 -1.48 -13.68 -8.09
CA GLY A 278 -0.42 -14.40 -8.77
C GLY A 278 0.76 -14.72 -7.87
N LYS A 279 1.32 -15.91 -8.04
CA LYS A 279 2.56 -16.35 -7.41
C LYS A 279 3.70 -15.44 -7.84
N TYR A 280 4.51 -15.02 -6.89
CA TYR A 280 5.71 -14.24 -7.10
C TYR A 280 6.91 -15.14 -7.41
N ARG A 281 7.80 -14.65 -8.27
CA ARG A 281 9.13 -15.22 -8.49
C ARG A 281 10.09 -14.10 -8.87
N GLU A 282 11.06 -13.84 -8.02
CA GLU A 282 12.14 -12.91 -8.33
C GLU A 282 13.04 -13.47 -9.45
N ILE A 283 13.54 -12.58 -10.29
CA ILE A 283 14.59 -12.84 -11.28
C ILE A 283 15.68 -11.79 -11.11
N PHE A 284 16.92 -12.09 -11.47
CA PHE A 284 18.06 -11.22 -11.16
C PHE A 284 18.21 -10.94 -9.65
N ASN A 285 17.89 -11.93 -8.79
CA ASN A 285 17.87 -11.76 -7.34
C ASN A 285 19.25 -11.48 -6.71
N LYS A 286 20.36 -11.74 -7.43
CA LYS A 286 21.73 -11.41 -7.02
C LYS A 286 22.30 -10.16 -7.72
N ASP A 287 21.53 -9.56 -8.63
CA ASP A 287 21.95 -8.37 -9.36
C ASP A 287 21.78 -7.13 -8.45
N PRO A 288 22.83 -6.30 -8.28
CA PRO A 288 22.79 -5.13 -7.40
C PRO A 288 22.14 -3.91 -8.06
N ASP A 289 21.83 -3.97 -9.35
CA ASP A 289 21.38 -2.82 -10.13
C ASP A 289 19.95 -2.98 -10.66
N ILE A 290 19.53 -4.23 -10.92
CA ILE A 290 18.20 -4.56 -11.44
C ILE A 290 17.33 -5.16 -10.35
N PHE A 291 16.09 -4.69 -10.23
CA PHE A 291 15.02 -5.44 -9.57
C PHE A 291 14.00 -5.91 -10.61
N ALA A 292 13.82 -7.22 -10.70
CA ALA A 292 12.93 -7.81 -11.67
C ALA A 292 12.22 -9.03 -11.09
N PHE A 293 10.97 -9.23 -11.47
CA PHE A 293 10.17 -10.34 -10.96
C PHE A 293 9.03 -10.69 -11.90
N ILE A 294 8.43 -11.86 -11.64
CA ILE A 294 7.35 -12.43 -12.42
C ILE A 294 6.18 -12.74 -11.48
N ARG A 295 4.99 -12.32 -11.89
CA ARG A 295 3.72 -12.65 -11.23
C ARG A 295 2.92 -13.58 -12.14
N THR A 296 2.56 -14.76 -11.65
CA THR A 296 1.86 -15.79 -12.44
C THR A 296 0.55 -16.19 -11.79
N PHE A 297 -0.56 -16.06 -12.51
CA PHE A 297 -1.87 -16.57 -12.09
C PHE A 297 -2.54 -17.30 -13.26
N LYS A 298 -2.77 -18.60 -13.10
CA LYS A 298 -3.25 -19.48 -14.19
C LYS A 298 -2.35 -19.34 -15.44
N ASN A 299 -2.91 -18.98 -16.58
CA ASN A 299 -2.20 -18.73 -17.84
C ASN A 299 -1.70 -17.28 -18.00
N LYS A 300 -2.08 -16.37 -17.09
CA LYS A 300 -1.68 -14.95 -17.14
C LYS A 300 -0.34 -14.74 -16.45
N LYS A 301 0.54 -13.95 -17.05
CA LYS A 301 1.84 -13.60 -16.47
C LYS A 301 2.13 -12.12 -16.62
N ILE A 302 2.66 -11.50 -15.58
CA ILE A 302 3.22 -10.15 -15.64
C ILE A 302 4.70 -10.23 -15.29
N ILE A 303 5.55 -9.62 -16.09
CA ILE A 303 6.99 -9.53 -15.87
C ILE A 303 7.34 -8.08 -15.67
N VAL A 304 8.16 -7.81 -14.67
CA VAL A 304 8.60 -6.47 -14.29
C VAL A 304 10.12 -6.40 -14.36
N PHE A 305 10.63 -5.31 -14.93
CA PHE A 305 12.04 -4.93 -14.90
C PHE A 305 12.15 -3.48 -14.41
N ALA A 306 13.05 -3.25 -13.46
CA ALA A 306 13.37 -1.93 -12.94
C ALA A 306 14.90 -1.81 -12.82
N ASN A 307 15.49 -0.83 -13.51
CA ASN A 307 16.90 -0.47 -13.37
C ASN A 307 17.05 0.62 -12.33
N PHE A 308 17.71 0.35 -11.20
CA PHE A 308 17.90 1.33 -10.12
C PHE A 308 19.14 2.22 -10.29
N THR A 309 19.74 2.24 -11.48
CA THR A 309 20.97 2.99 -11.75
C THR A 309 20.78 4.11 -12.78
N GLN A 310 21.78 4.98 -12.86
CA GLN A 310 21.91 6.01 -13.90
C GLN A 310 22.57 5.50 -15.19
N LYS A 311 22.87 4.20 -15.29
CA LYS A 311 23.57 3.60 -16.42
C LYS A 311 22.64 2.70 -17.22
N GLU A 312 22.98 2.46 -18.48
CA GLU A 312 22.31 1.42 -19.24
C GLU A 312 22.79 0.03 -18.79
N ILE A 313 21.87 -0.92 -18.67
CA ILE A 313 22.17 -2.29 -18.26
C ILE A 313 21.57 -3.26 -19.25
N LEU A 314 22.38 -4.22 -19.72
CA LEU A 314 21.93 -5.26 -20.62
C LEU A 314 21.47 -6.49 -19.83
N ALA A 315 20.16 -6.67 -19.69
CA ALA A 315 19.57 -7.81 -19.02
C ALA A 315 19.42 -9.01 -19.97
N ASP A 316 20.12 -10.11 -19.72
CA ASP A 316 19.94 -11.37 -20.46
C ASP A 316 18.79 -12.20 -19.88
N ILE A 317 17.65 -12.17 -20.55
CA ILE A 317 16.42 -12.81 -20.04
C ILE A 317 16.23 -14.25 -20.53
N ARG A 318 17.19 -14.81 -21.29
CA ARG A 318 17.07 -16.15 -21.92
C ARG A 318 16.70 -17.27 -20.96
N PHE A 319 17.27 -17.24 -19.77
CA PHE A 319 17.14 -18.34 -18.81
C PHE A 319 15.94 -18.16 -17.87
N HIS A 320 15.15 -17.11 -18.03
CA HIS A 320 14.04 -16.81 -17.13
C HIS A 320 12.67 -17.24 -17.67
N PHE A 321 12.47 -17.28 -18.99
CA PHE A 321 11.23 -17.73 -19.64
C PHE A 321 11.42 -18.00 -21.16
N ILE A 322 10.75 -19.04 -21.66
CA ILE A 322 10.88 -19.54 -23.05
C ILE A 322 9.92 -18.78 -23.99
N ASP A 323 8.69 -18.53 -23.55
CA ASP A 323 7.58 -17.98 -24.36
C ASP A 323 7.61 -16.44 -24.52
N ARG A 324 8.75 -15.88 -24.94
CA ARG A 324 8.93 -14.41 -25.00
C ARG A 324 7.98 -13.73 -25.98
N ASN A 325 7.61 -14.40 -27.07
CA ASN A 325 6.82 -13.80 -28.15
C ASN A 325 5.35 -13.53 -27.75
N ASP A 326 4.87 -14.16 -26.69
CA ASP A 326 3.48 -14.01 -26.21
C ASP A 326 3.32 -12.81 -25.26
N PHE A 327 4.42 -12.14 -24.90
CA PHE A 327 4.39 -10.99 -24.00
C PHE A 327 4.21 -9.69 -24.78
N HIS A 328 3.28 -8.88 -24.30
CA HIS A 328 2.99 -7.55 -24.81
C HIS A 328 3.33 -6.49 -23.77
N TYR A 329 3.64 -5.27 -24.24
CA TYR A 329 3.85 -4.13 -23.35
C TYR A 329 2.62 -3.90 -22.47
N LEU A 330 2.83 -3.79 -21.16
CA LEU A 330 1.80 -3.43 -20.19
C LEU A 330 1.92 -1.95 -19.81
N LEU A 331 3.08 -1.55 -19.30
CA LEU A 331 3.35 -0.19 -18.82
C LEU A 331 4.88 0.03 -18.75
N GLY A 332 5.32 1.28 -18.87
CA GLY A 332 6.73 1.65 -18.71
C GLY A 332 6.93 3.15 -18.85
N ASN A 333 7.98 3.68 -18.22
CA ASN A 333 8.20 5.11 -18.07
C ASN A 333 8.94 5.79 -19.23
N TYR A 334 9.46 5.01 -20.18
CA TYR A 334 10.10 5.53 -21.39
C TYR A 334 9.32 5.25 -22.69
N GLY A 335 8.14 4.65 -22.61
CA GLY A 335 7.30 4.31 -23.76
C GLY A 335 7.28 2.82 -24.12
N ARG A 336 6.53 2.50 -25.18
CA ARG A 336 6.22 1.13 -25.58
C ARG A 336 7.40 0.45 -26.28
N ARG A 337 7.72 -0.77 -25.86
CA ARG A 337 8.74 -1.62 -26.50
C ARG A 337 8.26 -3.07 -26.51
N LYS A 338 8.86 -3.90 -27.37
CA LYS A 338 8.68 -5.36 -27.35
C LYS A 338 9.74 -5.98 -26.45
N ILE A 339 9.41 -7.10 -25.82
CA ILE A 339 10.39 -7.88 -25.10
C ILE A 339 11.35 -8.55 -26.09
N VAL A 340 12.64 -8.52 -25.78
CA VAL A 340 13.70 -9.10 -26.62
C VAL A 340 14.69 -9.85 -25.74
N LYS A 341 15.45 -10.76 -26.34
CA LYS A 341 16.39 -11.65 -25.66
C LYS A 341 17.39 -10.94 -24.72
N ASN A 342 17.96 -9.84 -25.21
CA ASN A 342 18.86 -8.99 -24.45
C ASN A 342 18.17 -7.64 -24.31
N LEU A 343 17.57 -7.40 -23.14
CA LEU A 343 16.80 -6.19 -22.89
C LEU A 343 17.73 -5.11 -22.35
N LEU A 344 18.04 -4.11 -23.17
CA LEU A 344 18.77 -2.93 -22.73
C LEU A 344 17.82 -2.02 -21.93
N LEU A 345 18.03 -2.00 -20.62
CA LEU A 345 17.34 -1.14 -19.67
C LEU A 345 18.09 0.19 -19.56
N ARG A 346 17.39 1.29 -19.82
CA ARG A 346 17.90 2.65 -19.71
C ARG A 346 17.99 3.11 -18.25
N PRO A 347 18.68 4.22 -17.96
CA PRO A 347 18.75 4.80 -16.62
C PRO A 347 17.37 4.94 -15.98
N TYR A 348 17.17 4.37 -14.78
CA TYR A 348 15.86 4.40 -14.10
C TYR A 348 14.67 3.86 -14.92
N GLU A 349 14.92 3.00 -15.91
CA GLU A 349 13.84 2.41 -16.71
C GLU A 349 13.04 1.42 -15.88
N PHE A 350 11.74 1.67 -15.81
CA PHE A 350 10.75 0.68 -15.39
C PHE A 350 9.94 0.26 -16.61
N ILE A 351 9.82 -1.05 -16.79
CA ILE A 351 9.00 -1.63 -17.85
C ILE A 351 8.39 -2.95 -17.40
N ALA A 352 7.10 -3.10 -17.70
CA ALA A 352 6.33 -4.30 -17.43
C ALA A 352 5.70 -4.85 -18.71
N PHE A 353 5.62 -6.17 -18.78
CA PHE A 353 5.01 -6.91 -19.88
C PHE A 353 3.94 -7.86 -19.34
N ILE A 354 2.92 -8.15 -20.15
CA ILE A 354 1.84 -9.06 -19.81
C ILE A 354 1.64 -10.12 -20.90
N LYS A 355 1.36 -11.35 -20.48
CA LYS A 355 0.88 -12.48 -21.28
C LYS A 355 -0.48 -12.90 -20.75
#